data_AF-A0A6B1CPF2-F1
#
_entry.id   AF-A0A6B1CPF2-F1
#
_cell.length_a   1.000
_cell.length_b   1.000
_cell.length_c   1.000
_cell.angle_alpha   90.00
_cell.angle_beta   90.00
_cell.angle_gamma   90.00
#
_symmetry.space_group_name_H-M   'P 1'
#
loop_
_entity.id
_entity.type
_entity.pdbx_description
1 polymer ?
#
loop_
_entity_poly.entity_id
_entity_poly.type
_entity_poly.pdbx_seq_one_letter_code
_entity_poly.pdbx_strand_id
1 'polypeptide(L)'
;MRDLEVLYDQVPATRCAGTGDCCWLTDEEFDNYYATMFPLYRAEYVHIVNYVEQHFSPQRRQELLNFTEERPRRCPFLGADHSCTIYPVRPLICRTYGALNPVSIARQAIAHQGDLPSAQIRAFVRREAGMVCPRVAVLEPEKVARHARMLMEGTYERELARISAEVELAGAERKRLFQRLTGREEWPLRWSWGGFNALRSAPLAWLRRHFAAYWRKAELIDRK
;
A
#
# COMPACT_ATOMS: atom_id res chain seq x y z
N MET A 1 5.75 -15.59 -0.16
CA MET A 1 6.36 -14.45 -0.87
C MET A 1 6.28 -14.59 -2.39
N ARG A 2 6.55 -15.77 -2.97
CA ARG A 2 6.39 -16.02 -4.42
C ARG A 2 5.01 -15.57 -4.97
N ASP A 3 3.92 -15.87 -4.28
CA ASP A 3 2.56 -15.45 -4.68
C ASP A 3 2.41 -13.94 -4.84
N LEU A 4 3.12 -13.15 -4.02
CA LEU A 4 3.06 -11.69 -4.09
C LEU A 4 3.76 -11.18 -5.35
N GLU A 5 4.91 -11.75 -5.70
CA GLU A 5 5.61 -11.43 -6.96
C GLU A 5 4.77 -11.83 -8.18
N VAL A 6 4.15 -13.02 -8.16
CA VAL A 6 3.25 -13.47 -9.24
C VAL A 6 2.09 -12.50 -9.46
N LEU A 7 1.54 -11.94 -8.36
CA LEU A 7 0.50 -10.92 -8.43
C LEU A 7 1.04 -9.60 -8.99
N TYR A 8 2.22 -9.16 -8.54
CA TYR A 8 2.87 -7.95 -9.01
C TYR A 8 3.23 -8.00 -10.49
N ASP A 9 3.62 -9.16 -11.01
CA ASP A 9 3.92 -9.38 -12.43
C ASP A 9 2.69 -9.20 -13.35
N GLN A 10 1.48 -9.18 -12.78
CA GLN A 10 0.25 -8.87 -13.54
C GLN A 10 0.08 -7.36 -13.76
N VAL A 11 0.77 -6.51 -13.00
CA VAL A 11 0.75 -5.06 -13.22
C VAL A 11 1.67 -4.74 -14.41
N PRO A 12 1.25 -3.88 -15.37
CA PRO A 12 2.10 -3.46 -16.47
C PRO A 12 3.40 -2.87 -15.94
N ALA A 13 4.55 -3.33 -16.44
CA ALA A 13 5.82 -2.73 -16.10
C ALA A 13 5.82 -1.25 -16.52
N THR A 14 6.36 -0.41 -15.65
CA THR A 14 6.45 1.04 -15.87
C THR A 14 7.88 1.53 -15.66
N ARG A 15 8.25 2.55 -16.42
CA ARG A 15 9.45 3.35 -16.17
C ARG A 15 9.05 4.71 -15.62
N CYS A 16 9.48 5.00 -14.40
CA CYS A 16 9.27 6.29 -13.73
C CYS A 16 10.47 7.20 -13.96
N ALA A 17 10.24 8.50 -14.15
CA ALA A 17 11.31 9.52 -14.21
C ALA A 17 12.05 9.72 -12.87
N GLY A 18 11.56 9.12 -11.76
CA GLY A 18 12.25 9.14 -10.46
C GLY A 18 12.18 10.47 -9.72
N THR A 19 11.15 11.29 -9.96
CA THR A 19 11.05 12.63 -9.33
C THR A 19 10.69 12.58 -7.83
N GLY A 20 10.10 11.48 -7.36
CA GLY A 20 9.66 11.34 -5.98
C GLY A 20 8.39 12.12 -5.62
N ASP A 21 7.76 12.83 -6.58
CA ASP A 21 6.56 13.65 -6.32
C ASP A 21 5.40 12.81 -5.76
N CYS A 22 5.20 11.58 -6.25
CA CYS A 22 4.16 10.68 -5.74
C CYS A 22 4.41 10.20 -4.30
N CYS A 23 5.59 10.49 -3.73
CA CYS A 23 5.98 10.15 -2.37
C CYS A 23 5.87 11.37 -1.43
N TRP A 24 5.35 12.50 -1.90
CA TRP A 24 5.18 13.72 -1.12
C TRP A 24 3.80 14.32 -1.39
N LEU A 25 2.97 14.43 -0.35
CA LEU A 25 1.64 15.01 -0.44
C LEU A 25 1.72 16.54 -0.31
N THR A 26 1.07 17.22 -1.25
CA THR A 26 0.71 18.64 -1.14
C THR A 26 -0.29 18.86 0.01
N ASP A 27 -0.49 20.11 0.42
CA ASP A 27 -1.51 20.47 1.41
C ASP A 27 -2.90 20.06 0.94
N GLU A 28 -3.23 20.31 -0.32
CA GLU A 28 -4.51 19.92 -0.90
C GLU A 28 -4.73 18.41 -0.90
N GLU A 29 -3.73 17.62 -1.30
CA GLU A 29 -3.84 16.15 -1.24
C GLU A 29 -4.00 15.67 0.20
N PHE A 30 -3.24 16.24 1.14
CA PHE A 30 -3.35 15.90 2.55
C PHE A 30 -4.72 16.26 3.13
N ASP A 31 -5.29 17.41 2.78
CA ASP A 31 -6.61 17.82 3.28
C ASP A 31 -7.74 17.00 2.63
N ASN A 32 -7.52 16.51 1.41
CA ASN A 32 -8.41 15.56 0.72
C ASN A 32 -8.18 14.08 1.11
N TYR A 33 -7.55 13.82 2.26
CA TYR A 33 -7.36 12.48 2.81
C TYR A 33 -6.51 11.52 1.95
N TYR A 34 -5.66 12.03 1.07
CA TYR A 34 -4.63 11.20 0.44
C TYR A 34 -3.62 10.74 1.49
N ALA A 35 -3.00 9.59 1.23
CA ALA A 35 -2.05 8.96 2.13
C ALA A 35 -0.95 8.28 1.31
N THR A 36 0.30 8.46 1.73
CA THR A 36 1.43 7.74 1.13
C THR A 36 1.40 6.28 1.58
N MET A 37 1.69 5.36 0.66
CA MET A 37 1.71 3.91 0.92
C MET A 37 0.43 3.34 1.54
N PHE A 38 -0.75 3.88 1.19
CA PHE A 38 -2.03 3.36 1.66
C PHE A 38 -2.98 3.06 0.49
N PRO A 39 -3.70 1.93 0.49
CA PRO A 39 -3.63 0.84 1.48
C PRO A 39 -2.34 0.03 1.35
N LEU A 40 -1.73 -0.32 2.49
CA LEU A 40 -0.68 -1.32 2.57
C LEU A 40 -1.29 -2.60 3.15
N TYR A 41 -1.17 -3.73 2.44
CA TYR A 41 -1.64 -5.01 2.96
C TYR A 41 -0.58 -5.66 3.86
N ARG A 42 -1.03 -6.50 4.81
CA ARG A 42 -0.16 -7.20 5.76
C ARG A 42 0.97 -7.98 5.09
N ALA A 43 0.70 -8.67 3.99
CA ALA A 43 1.73 -9.39 3.24
C ALA A 43 2.80 -8.45 2.65
N GLU A 44 2.38 -7.29 2.13
CA GLU A 44 3.26 -6.30 1.55
C GLU A 44 4.11 -5.62 2.62
N TYR A 45 3.52 -5.33 3.78
CA TYR A 45 4.25 -4.81 4.92
C TYR A 45 5.37 -5.77 5.34
N VAL A 46 5.07 -7.06 5.53
CA VAL A 46 6.10 -8.05 5.90
C VAL A 46 7.16 -8.21 4.81
N HIS A 47 6.77 -8.16 3.53
CA HIS A 47 7.73 -8.17 2.42
C HIS A 47 8.70 -6.99 2.48
N ILE A 48 8.19 -5.77 2.68
CA ILE A 48 8.99 -4.56 2.79
C ILE A 48 9.90 -4.63 4.01
N VAL A 49 9.40 -5.12 5.15
CA VAL A 49 10.25 -5.26 6.33
C VAL A 49 11.41 -6.24 6.07
N ASN A 50 11.16 -7.40 5.46
CA ASN A 50 12.23 -8.34 5.15
C ASN A 50 13.32 -7.67 4.29
N TYR A 51 12.91 -6.85 3.31
CA TYR A 51 13.86 -6.07 2.52
C TYR A 51 14.62 -5.03 3.35
N VAL A 52 13.93 -4.30 4.25
CA VAL A 52 14.55 -3.35 5.17
C VAL A 52 15.57 -4.03 6.08
N GLU A 53 15.25 -5.21 6.60
CA GLU A 53 16.12 -5.99 7.48
C GLU A 53 17.31 -6.64 6.76
N GLN A 54 17.24 -6.81 5.44
CA GLN A 54 18.32 -7.42 4.65
C GLN A 54 19.24 -6.39 4.00
N HIS A 55 18.71 -5.25 3.55
CA HIS A 55 19.42 -4.33 2.66
C HIS A 55 19.82 -2.99 3.30
N PHE A 56 19.27 -2.63 4.45
CA PHE A 56 19.53 -1.33 5.08
C PHE A 56 20.48 -1.43 6.27
N SER A 57 21.25 -0.36 6.48
CA SER A 57 22.11 -0.19 7.63
C SER A 57 21.32 -0.28 8.95
N PRO A 58 21.94 -0.69 10.07
CA PRO A 58 21.25 -0.78 11.35
C PRO A 58 20.53 0.51 11.76
N GLN A 59 21.17 1.67 11.55
CA GLN A 59 20.59 2.98 11.83
C GLN A 59 19.34 3.22 10.98
N ARG A 60 19.43 3.04 9.66
CA ARG A 60 18.31 3.33 8.75
C ARG A 60 17.15 2.36 8.95
N ARG A 61 17.45 1.10 9.26
CA ARG A 61 16.47 0.10 9.67
C ARG A 61 15.71 0.55 10.92
N GLN A 62 16.44 1.01 11.94
CA GLN A 62 15.83 1.48 13.18
C GLN A 62 14.93 2.69 12.93
N GLU A 63 15.37 3.66 12.13
CA GLU A 63 14.55 4.82 11.72
C GLU A 63 13.23 4.38 11.06
N LEU A 64 13.32 3.50 10.05
CA LEU A 64 12.16 3.06 9.28
C LEU A 64 11.19 2.22 10.10
N LEU A 65 11.68 1.34 10.97
CA LEU A 65 10.85 0.44 11.79
C LEU A 65 10.28 1.13 13.05
N ASN A 66 10.90 2.22 13.52
CA ASN A 66 10.36 3.05 14.61
C ASN A 66 9.38 4.11 14.13
N PHE A 67 9.20 4.26 12.82
CA PHE A 67 8.26 5.20 12.24
C PHE A 67 6.82 4.75 12.50
N THR A 68 6.03 5.53 13.25
CA THR A 68 4.65 5.17 13.64
C THR A 68 3.58 6.18 13.21
N GLU A 69 3.94 7.19 12.41
CA GLU A 69 2.97 8.14 11.86
C GLU A 69 2.12 7.45 10.79
N GLU A 70 0.78 7.45 10.93
CA GLU A 70 -0.08 6.72 9.98
C GLU A 70 -0.15 7.38 8.62
N ARG A 71 -0.20 8.71 8.59
CA ARG A 71 -0.43 9.50 7.38
C ARG A 71 0.61 10.60 7.28
N PRO A 72 1.87 10.26 7.00
CA PRO A 72 2.87 11.29 6.81
C PRO A 72 2.71 11.98 5.46
N ARG A 73 3.03 13.27 5.44
CA ARG A 73 3.11 14.06 4.21
C ARG A 73 4.21 13.54 3.28
N ARG A 74 5.33 13.09 3.85
CA ARG A 74 6.47 12.55 3.10
C ARG A 74 6.61 11.06 3.40
N CYS A 75 6.65 10.24 2.35
CA CYS A 75 6.91 8.81 2.47
C CYS A 75 8.23 8.56 3.21
N PRO A 76 8.27 7.69 4.24
CA PRO A 76 9.49 7.44 5.01
C PRO A 76 10.60 6.80 4.16
N PHE A 77 10.26 6.17 3.03
CA PHE A 77 11.22 5.53 2.12
C PHE A 77 11.74 6.44 1.00
N LEU A 78 11.31 7.69 0.94
CA LEU A 78 11.87 8.66 0.00
C LEU A 78 13.29 9.03 0.44
N GLY A 79 14.27 8.71 -0.40
CA GLY A 79 15.69 9.01 -0.19
C GLY A 79 16.00 10.51 -0.25
N ALA A 80 17.24 10.87 0.07
CA ALA A 80 17.73 12.24 -0.02
C ALA A 80 17.85 12.72 -1.48
N ASP A 81 18.03 11.79 -2.41
CA ASP A 81 18.11 11.98 -3.85
C ASP A 81 16.73 11.93 -4.55
N HIS A 82 15.64 12.00 -3.77
CA HIS A 82 14.26 11.83 -4.25
C HIS A 82 13.94 10.46 -4.86
N SER A 83 14.82 9.46 -4.69
CA SER A 83 14.56 8.10 -5.14
C SER A 83 13.77 7.30 -4.10
N CYS A 84 13.00 6.30 -4.56
CA CYS A 84 12.33 5.36 -3.66
C CYS A 84 13.30 4.26 -3.22
N THR A 85 13.68 4.25 -1.95
CA THR A 85 14.67 3.29 -1.41
C THR A 85 14.19 1.84 -1.34
N ILE A 86 12.88 1.61 -1.51
CA ILE A 86 12.27 0.28 -1.58
C ILE A 86 11.67 -0.02 -2.97
N TYR A 87 12.13 0.67 -4.02
CA TYR A 87 11.59 0.53 -5.36
C TYR A 87 11.38 -0.94 -5.84
N PRO A 88 12.27 -1.91 -5.54
CA PRO A 88 12.08 -3.31 -5.93
C PRO A 88 10.90 -4.00 -5.23
N VAL A 89 10.61 -3.63 -3.98
CA VAL A 89 9.60 -4.25 -3.11
C VAL A 89 8.42 -3.33 -2.83
N ARG A 90 8.21 -2.32 -3.69
CA ARG A 90 7.13 -1.34 -3.54
C ARG A 90 5.76 -2.04 -3.47
N PRO A 91 4.81 -1.54 -2.67
CA PRO A 91 3.49 -2.14 -2.57
C PRO A 91 2.67 -1.91 -3.85
N LEU A 92 1.57 -2.64 -4.00
CA LEU A 92 0.70 -2.61 -5.17
C LEU A 92 0.25 -1.19 -5.51
N ILE A 93 -0.17 -0.41 -4.52
CA ILE A 93 -0.63 0.96 -4.74
C ILE A 93 0.44 1.82 -5.45
N CYS A 94 1.71 1.60 -5.14
CA CYS A 94 2.83 2.26 -5.80
C CYS A 94 3.17 1.64 -7.16
N ARG A 95 2.86 0.35 -7.39
CA ARG A 95 3.06 -0.33 -8.69
C ARG A 95 2.03 0.12 -9.71
N THR A 96 0.78 0.34 -9.28
CA THR A 96 -0.32 0.75 -10.16
C THR A 96 -0.30 2.25 -10.47
N TYR A 97 0.43 3.06 -9.70
CA TYR A 97 0.55 4.49 -9.93
C TYR A 97 1.20 4.77 -11.30
N GLY A 98 0.49 5.51 -12.16
CA GLY A 98 0.90 5.80 -13.54
C GLY A 98 0.84 4.60 -14.50
N ALA A 99 0.30 3.45 -14.10
CA ALA A 99 0.16 2.28 -14.97
C ALA A 99 -0.93 2.47 -16.05
N LEU A 100 -1.81 3.47 -15.86
CA LEU A 100 -2.82 3.90 -16.81
C LEU A 100 -2.70 5.39 -17.07
N ASN A 101 -3.01 5.79 -18.31
CA ASN A 101 -3.15 7.18 -18.73
C ASN A 101 -4.62 7.51 -19.05
N PRO A 102 -4.99 8.80 -19.18
CA PRO A 102 -6.39 9.21 -19.40
C PRO A 102 -7.06 8.53 -20.60
N VAL A 103 -6.32 8.32 -21.69
CA VAL A 103 -6.82 7.65 -22.91
C VAL A 103 -7.13 6.17 -22.61
N SER A 104 -6.22 5.47 -21.95
CA SER A 104 -6.42 4.07 -21.57
C SER A 104 -7.56 3.90 -20.56
N ILE A 105 -7.68 4.80 -19.57
CA ILE A 105 -8.78 4.78 -18.60
C ILE A 105 -10.12 4.90 -19.31
N ALA A 106 -10.28 5.92 -20.17
CA ALA A 106 -11.52 6.13 -20.92
C ALA A 106 -11.85 4.95 -21.83
N ARG A 107 -10.85 4.43 -22.56
CA ARG A 107 -11.01 3.27 -23.44
C ARG A 107 -11.50 2.04 -22.68
N GLN A 108 -10.87 1.70 -21.56
CA GLN A 108 -11.25 0.53 -20.78
C GLN A 108 -12.61 0.71 -20.10
N ALA A 109 -12.92 1.93 -19.64
CA ALA A 109 -14.24 2.22 -19.08
C ALA A 109 -15.37 2.02 -20.11
N ILE A 110 -15.14 2.39 -21.38
CA ILE A 110 -16.10 2.15 -22.48
C ILE A 110 -16.18 0.66 -22.83
N ALA A 111 -15.03 -0.01 -22.96
CA ALA A 111 -14.95 -1.41 -23.37
C ALA A 111 -15.68 -2.37 -22.41
N HIS A 112 -15.83 -2.00 -21.13
CA HIS A 112 -16.51 -2.80 -20.12
C HIS A 112 -17.94 -2.34 -19.80
N GLN A 113 -18.49 -1.38 -20.56
CA GLN A 113 -19.90 -1.01 -20.41
C GLN A 113 -20.80 -2.18 -20.79
N GLY A 114 -21.75 -2.51 -19.92
CA GLY A 114 -22.65 -3.66 -20.12
C GLY A 114 -22.14 -4.95 -19.49
N ASP A 115 -20.82 -5.15 -19.45
CA ASP A 115 -20.20 -6.34 -18.85
C ASP A 115 -20.04 -6.22 -17.32
N LEU A 116 -19.73 -5.01 -16.84
CA LEU A 116 -19.53 -4.74 -15.42
C LEU A 116 -20.56 -3.73 -14.87
N PRO A 117 -20.93 -3.84 -13.58
CA PRO A 117 -21.77 -2.85 -12.92
C PRO A 117 -21.22 -1.42 -13.08
N SER A 118 -22.06 -0.47 -13.48
CA SER A 118 -21.62 0.90 -13.72
C SER A 118 -20.99 1.57 -12.49
N ALA A 119 -21.36 1.13 -11.28
CA ALA A 119 -20.73 1.59 -10.04
C ALA A 119 -19.25 1.20 -9.95
N GLN A 120 -18.87 -0.01 -10.39
CA GLN A 120 -17.48 -0.46 -10.42
C GLN A 120 -16.67 0.34 -11.44
N ILE A 121 -17.21 0.55 -12.64
CA ILE A 121 -16.56 1.35 -13.69
C ILE A 121 -16.35 2.79 -13.19
N ARG A 122 -17.34 3.41 -12.55
CA ARG A 122 -17.21 4.77 -11.98
C ARG A 122 -16.17 4.82 -10.85
N ALA A 123 -16.10 3.80 -10.00
CA ALA A 123 -15.11 3.72 -8.95
C ALA A 123 -13.68 3.61 -9.54
N PHE A 124 -13.50 2.76 -10.55
CA PHE A 124 -12.27 2.65 -11.32
C PHE A 124 -11.86 4.00 -11.93
N VAL A 125 -12.73 4.65 -12.72
CA VAL A 125 -12.39 5.93 -13.37
C VAL A 125 -11.98 6.98 -12.33
N ARG A 126 -12.74 7.10 -11.24
CA ARG A 126 -12.44 8.06 -10.16
C ARG A 126 -11.07 7.80 -9.54
N ARG A 127 -10.77 6.55 -9.18
CA ARG A 127 -9.51 6.18 -8.56
C ARG A 127 -8.33 6.39 -9.51
N GLU A 128 -8.42 5.84 -10.72
CA GLU A 128 -7.30 5.87 -11.67
C GLU A 128 -7.01 7.28 -12.19
N ALA A 129 -8.02 8.15 -12.30
CA ALA A 129 -7.81 9.56 -12.66
C ALA A 129 -6.88 10.28 -11.66
N GLY A 130 -6.94 9.94 -10.37
CA GLY A 130 -6.05 10.46 -9.34
C GLY A 130 -4.67 9.80 -9.27
N MET A 131 -4.42 8.77 -10.08
CA MET A 131 -3.15 8.03 -10.12
C MET A 131 -2.42 8.17 -11.46
N VAL A 132 -2.88 9.07 -12.34
CA VAL A 132 -2.19 9.38 -13.60
C VAL A 132 -0.90 10.14 -13.30
N CYS A 133 0.19 9.72 -13.93
CA CYS A 133 1.46 10.45 -13.89
C CYS A 133 1.99 10.66 -15.31
N PRO A 134 2.13 11.90 -15.80
CA PRO A 134 2.64 12.17 -17.15
C PRO A 134 4.13 11.82 -17.31
N ARG A 135 4.83 11.56 -16.20
CA ARG A 135 6.26 11.21 -16.17
C ARG A 135 6.51 9.70 -16.09
N VAL A 136 5.45 8.90 -16.18
CA VAL A 136 5.52 7.44 -16.19
C VAL A 136 5.25 6.92 -17.61
N ALA A 137 6.12 6.05 -18.10
CA ALA A 137 5.93 5.33 -19.35
C ALA A 137 5.56 3.87 -19.07
N VAL A 138 4.47 3.40 -19.67
CA VAL A 138 4.09 1.98 -19.64
C VAL A 138 4.96 1.22 -20.65
N LEU A 139 5.63 0.17 -20.19
CA LEU A 139 6.55 -0.66 -20.99
C LEU A 139 5.87 -1.92 -21.55
N GLU A 140 4.79 -2.37 -20.91
CA GLU A 140 4.02 -3.57 -21.28
C GLU A 140 2.56 -3.19 -21.62
N PRO A 141 2.34 -2.48 -22.75
CA PRO A 141 1.00 -1.99 -23.13
C PRO A 141 -0.02 -3.13 -23.33
N GLU A 142 0.42 -4.34 -23.66
CA GLU A 142 -0.42 -5.54 -23.81
C GLU A 142 -1.07 -5.98 -22.48
N LYS A 143 -0.48 -5.64 -21.32
CA LYS A 143 -1.08 -5.95 -20.00
C LYS A 143 -2.17 -4.96 -19.59
N VAL A 144 -2.27 -3.79 -20.23
CA VAL A 144 -3.14 -2.67 -19.81
C VAL A 144 -4.62 -3.08 -19.71
N ALA A 145 -5.16 -3.80 -20.70
CA ALA A 145 -6.56 -4.19 -20.69
C ALA A 145 -6.88 -5.15 -19.53
N ARG A 146 -6.02 -6.16 -19.34
CA ARG A 146 -6.15 -7.11 -18.22
C ARG A 146 -6.00 -6.41 -16.87
N HIS A 147 -5.03 -5.50 -16.75
CA HIS A 147 -4.81 -4.71 -15.56
C HIS A 147 -6.05 -3.90 -15.16
N ALA A 148 -6.63 -3.16 -16.11
CA ALA A 148 -7.85 -2.38 -15.87
C ALA A 148 -9.02 -3.25 -15.42
N ARG A 149 -9.21 -4.41 -16.06
CA ARG A 149 -10.23 -5.39 -15.65
C ARG A 149 -10.01 -5.89 -14.22
N MET A 150 -8.77 -6.25 -13.87
CA MET A 150 -8.42 -6.71 -12.51
C MET A 150 -8.70 -5.63 -11.45
N LEU A 151 -8.49 -4.35 -11.77
CA LEU A 151 -8.83 -3.23 -10.88
C LEU A 151 -10.36 -3.09 -10.73
N MET A 152 -11.11 -3.12 -11.84
CA MET A 152 -12.59 -3.00 -11.79
C MET A 152 -13.25 -4.16 -11.04
N GLU A 153 -12.74 -5.38 -11.24
CA GLU A 153 -13.24 -6.59 -10.60
C GLU A 153 -12.76 -6.73 -9.15
N GLY A 154 -11.82 -5.90 -8.67
CA GLY A 154 -11.23 -6.02 -7.33
C GLY A 154 -10.37 -7.27 -7.13
N THR A 155 -9.78 -7.78 -8.21
CA THR A 155 -9.00 -9.03 -8.21
C THR A 155 -7.72 -8.88 -7.40
N TYR A 156 -7.04 -7.74 -7.53
CA TYR A 156 -5.82 -7.49 -6.76
C TYR A 156 -6.09 -7.47 -5.25
N GLU A 157 -7.17 -6.82 -4.82
CA GLU A 157 -7.57 -6.73 -3.42
C GLU A 157 -7.90 -8.09 -2.83
N ARG A 158 -8.62 -8.95 -3.59
CA ARG A 158 -8.91 -10.32 -3.16
C ARG A 158 -7.65 -11.16 -3.01
N GLU A 159 -6.74 -11.11 -3.99
CA GLU A 159 -5.50 -11.88 -3.93
C GLU A 159 -4.59 -11.38 -2.80
N LEU A 160 -4.45 -10.07 -2.61
CA LEU A 160 -3.70 -9.51 -1.48
C LEU A 160 -4.33 -9.89 -0.13
N ALA A 161 -5.66 -9.93 -0.04
CA ALA A 161 -6.35 -10.39 1.16
C ALA A 161 -6.06 -11.86 1.47
N ARG A 162 -6.15 -12.72 0.44
CA ARG A 162 -5.83 -14.16 0.52
C ARG A 162 -4.38 -14.37 0.98
N ILE A 163 -3.42 -13.75 0.30
CA ILE A 163 -1.99 -13.86 0.64
C ILE A 163 -1.75 -13.33 2.06
N SER A 164 -2.40 -12.23 2.43
CA SER A 164 -2.25 -11.64 3.76
C SER A 164 -2.79 -12.56 4.86
N ALA A 165 -3.88 -13.30 4.64
CA ALA A 165 -4.47 -14.21 5.63
C ALA A 165 -3.43 -15.21 6.19
N GLU A 166 -2.49 -15.65 5.37
CA GLU A 166 -1.44 -16.61 5.71
C GLU A 166 -0.22 -15.98 6.42
N VAL A 167 -0.15 -14.64 6.50
CA VAL A 167 1.00 -13.91 7.04
C VAL A 167 0.81 -13.60 8.52
N GLU A 168 1.72 -14.09 9.35
CA GLU A 168 1.82 -13.73 10.76
C GLU A 168 2.60 -12.41 10.90
N LEU A 169 2.01 -11.44 11.61
CA LEU A 169 2.58 -10.11 11.73
C LEU A 169 3.65 -10.04 12.84
N ALA A 170 3.44 -10.80 13.92
CA ALA A 170 4.25 -10.71 15.12
C ALA A 170 4.13 -11.98 15.99
N GLY A 171 5.02 -12.12 16.98
CA GLY A 171 4.96 -13.26 17.91
C GLY A 171 3.68 -13.33 18.75
N ALA A 172 3.39 -14.52 19.28
CA ALA A 172 2.15 -14.83 20.01
C ALA A 172 1.84 -13.88 21.18
N GLU A 173 2.86 -13.35 21.86
CA GLU A 173 2.67 -12.37 22.93
C GLU A 173 2.04 -11.07 22.42
N ARG A 174 2.54 -10.53 21.30
CA ARG A 174 1.97 -9.33 20.67
C ARG A 174 0.55 -9.60 20.18
N LYS A 175 0.28 -10.80 19.67
CA LYS A 175 -1.06 -11.22 19.22
C LYS A 175 -2.08 -11.18 20.35
N ARG A 176 -1.76 -11.79 21.49
CA ARG A 176 -2.61 -11.74 22.69
C ARG A 176 -2.83 -10.30 23.18
N LEU A 177 -1.78 -9.48 23.15
CA LEU A 177 -1.87 -8.09 23.57
C LEU A 177 -2.80 -7.29 22.65
N PHE A 178 -2.65 -7.45 21.34
CA PHE A 178 -3.52 -6.82 20.33
C PHE A 178 -4.97 -7.22 20.50
N GLN A 179 -5.25 -8.52 20.62
CA GLN A 179 -6.61 -9.05 20.81
C GLN A 179 -7.26 -8.41 22.04
N ARG A 180 -6.54 -8.38 23.17
CA ARG A 180 -7.04 -7.76 24.40
C ARG A 180 -7.27 -6.26 24.29
N LEU A 181 -6.39 -5.52 23.60
CA LEU A 181 -6.46 -4.05 23.53
C LEU A 181 -7.44 -3.53 22.48
N THR A 182 -7.77 -4.33 21.47
CA THR A 182 -8.60 -3.91 20.33
C THR A 182 -9.92 -4.66 20.22
N GLY A 183 -10.04 -5.83 20.87
CA GLY A 183 -11.19 -6.73 20.72
C GLY A 183 -11.19 -7.54 19.41
N ARG A 184 -10.15 -7.43 18.58
CA ARG A 184 -10.07 -8.14 17.30
C ARG A 184 -9.33 -9.45 17.41
N GLU A 185 -9.86 -10.50 16.81
CA GLU A 185 -9.23 -11.82 16.79
C GLU A 185 -8.03 -11.90 15.84
N GLU A 186 -8.18 -11.27 14.67
CA GLU A 186 -7.19 -11.28 13.60
C GLU A 186 -6.47 -9.93 13.47
N TRP A 187 -5.24 -9.98 12.97
CA TRP A 187 -4.50 -8.78 12.63
C TRP A 187 -5.21 -7.96 11.56
N PRO A 188 -4.98 -6.64 11.52
CA PRO A 188 -5.46 -5.80 10.44
C PRO A 188 -5.02 -6.37 9.08
N LEU A 189 -5.96 -6.42 8.14
CA LEU A 189 -5.69 -6.85 6.77
C LEU A 189 -4.88 -5.76 6.04
N ARG A 190 -5.34 -4.51 6.13
CA ARG A 190 -4.66 -3.31 5.64
C ARG A 190 -4.49 -2.28 6.74
N TRP A 191 -3.37 -1.58 6.67
CA TRP A 191 -3.10 -0.39 7.47
C TRP A 191 -2.12 0.53 6.72
N SER A 192 -1.51 1.47 7.42
CA SER A 192 -0.38 2.27 6.96
C SER A 192 0.93 1.61 7.42
N TRP A 193 2.06 2.04 6.83
CA TRP A 193 3.39 1.65 7.32
C TRP A 193 3.56 1.95 8.82
N GLY A 194 3.17 3.16 9.24
CA GLY A 194 3.24 3.58 10.64
C GLY A 194 2.36 2.76 11.56
N GLY A 195 1.14 2.44 11.13
CA GLY A 195 0.20 1.62 11.89
C GLY A 195 0.73 0.20 12.13
N PHE A 196 1.22 -0.46 11.08
CA PHE A 196 1.84 -1.78 11.23
C PHE A 196 3.10 -1.75 12.09
N ASN A 197 3.95 -0.72 11.96
CA ASN A 197 5.12 -0.57 12.83
C ASN A 197 4.77 -0.35 14.30
N ALA A 198 3.72 0.44 14.58
CA ALA A 198 3.23 0.63 15.93
C ALA A 198 2.85 -0.71 16.59
N LEU A 199 2.37 -1.67 15.79
CA LEU A 199 2.01 -3.01 16.25
C LEU A 199 3.18 -4.01 16.28
N ARG A 200 3.95 -4.12 15.20
CA ARG A 200 5.03 -5.10 15.05
C ARG A 200 6.31 -4.70 15.77
N SER A 201 6.72 -3.44 15.62
CA SER A 201 8.09 -3.00 15.92
C SER A 201 8.19 -2.22 17.23
N ALA A 202 7.13 -1.51 17.65
CA ALA A 202 7.16 -0.73 18.89
C ALA A 202 7.49 -1.61 20.11
N PRO A 203 8.20 -1.09 21.13
CA PRO A 203 8.50 -1.86 22.34
C PRO A 203 7.25 -2.42 23.02
N LEU A 204 7.30 -3.64 23.56
CA LEU A 204 6.16 -4.26 24.26
C LEU A 204 5.63 -3.39 25.41
N ALA A 205 6.52 -2.72 26.14
CA ALA A 205 6.14 -1.79 27.20
C ALA A 205 5.33 -0.60 26.67
N TRP A 206 5.68 -0.09 25.47
CA TRP A 206 4.92 0.96 24.82
C TRP A 206 3.54 0.45 24.39
N LEU A 207 3.48 -0.72 23.75
CA LEU A 207 2.22 -1.32 23.32
C LEU A 207 1.23 -1.46 24.48
N ARG A 208 1.68 -2.00 25.62
CA ARG A 208 0.84 -2.20 26.81
C ARG A 208 0.25 -0.89 27.35
N ARG A 209 0.96 0.23 27.22
CA ARG A 209 0.57 1.52 27.80
C ARG A 209 -0.19 2.42 26.84
N HIS A 210 0.13 2.39 25.54
CA HIS A 210 -0.29 3.43 24.60
C HIS A 210 -1.10 2.90 23.41
N PHE A 211 -1.03 1.61 23.09
CA PHE A 211 -1.59 1.11 21.84
C PHE A 211 -3.12 1.21 21.77
N ALA A 212 -3.85 1.00 22.86
CA ALA A 212 -5.31 1.19 22.84
C ALA A 212 -5.74 2.63 22.51
N ALA A 213 -4.96 3.63 22.96
CA ALA A 213 -5.21 5.02 22.62
C ALA A 213 -4.83 5.34 21.16
N TYR A 214 -3.70 4.79 20.69
CA TYR A 214 -3.27 4.88 19.29
C TYR A 214 -4.32 4.27 18.36
N TRP A 215 -4.75 3.04 18.64
CA TRP A 215 -5.76 2.29 17.88
C TRP A 215 -7.08 3.03 17.73
N ARG A 216 -7.59 3.64 18.80
CA ARG A 216 -8.84 4.43 18.74
C ARG A 216 -8.75 5.65 17.81
N LYS A 217 -7.54 6.17 17.61
CA LYS A 217 -7.28 7.31 16.71
C LYS A 217 -6.87 6.88 15.30
N ALA A 218 -6.73 5.57 15.05
CA ALA A 218 -6.34 5.06 13.75
C ALA A 218 -7.42 5.38 12.70
N GLU A 219 -6.99 6.01 11.61
CA GLU A 219 -7.87 6.43 10.51
C GLU A 219 -7.67 5.57 9.28
N LEU A 220 -6.44 5.09 9.04
CA LEU A 220 -6.06 4.37 7.85
C LEU A 220 -6.05 2.85 8.08
N ILE A 221 -7.08 2.33 8.71
CA ILE A 221 -7.20 0.90 9.04
C ILE A 221 -8.53 0.33 8.57
N ASP A 222 -8.53 -0.94 8.18
CA ASP A 222 -9.76 -1.66 7.90
C ASP A 222 -10.66 -1.71 9.14
N ARG A 223 -11.73 -0.88 9.16
CA ARG A 223 -12.67 -0.79 10.30
C ARG A 223 -13.70 -1.92 10.37
N LYS A 224 -13.60 -2.92 9.50
CA LYS A 224 -14.41 -4.13 9.55
C LYS A 224 -13.63 -5.26 10.19
#